data_AF-Q8AVY7-F1
#
_entry.id   AF-Q8AVY7-F1
#
_cell.length_a   1.000
_cell.length_b   1.000
_cell.length_c   1.000
_cell.angle_alpha   90.00
_cell.angle_beta   90.00
_cell.angle_gamma   90.00
#
_symmetry.space_group_name_H-M   'P 1'
#
loop_
_entity.id
_entity.type
_entity.pdbx_description
1 polymer ?
#
loop_
_entity_poly.entity_id
_entity_poly.type
_entity_poly.pdbx_seq_one_letter_code
_entity_poly.pdbx_strand_id
1 'polypeptide(L)'
;MPQIGTILCSFWIPFFSFSVALNVLLNGAAGSEQHIPLSMVKLWASAFGGEIKSIAAKYSGSQLLQKSVFTKYKEFEKDVTIEEIDGLQLVKKLAKDMEEMFHKKSEAVRRLVEAAEDAHLKHEFDADLQYEYFNAVLINEQDEDGNFLELGKEFLLLPNDHFNNLPVNVSLSDVQVPTNVYNKDPEIVNGIYWSESLNKVFVDNFERDPSLIWQYFGSAKGFFRQYPGIKWEPDENGVIAFDCRNRKWYIQAATSPKDVVILVDVSGSMKGLRLTIAKQTVSSILDTLGDDDFFNIIAYNTEIQYVEPCLNGTLVQADRNNKEHFREHLDKLYAKGIGMLNIALSEAFDLLSEFNHSGEGSICSQAIMLVTDGAVDTYDNIFAKYNWPDRKIF
;
A
#
# COMPACT_ATOMS: atom_id res chain seq x y z
N MET A 1 -17.50 25.34 -34.25
CA MET A 1 -16.83 26.66 -34.24
C MET A 1 -16.92 27.22 -32.83
N PRO A 2 -15.83 27.80 -32.31
CA PRO A 2 -15.09 27.27 -31.15
C PRO A 2 -15.09 28.29 -29.98
N GLN A 3 -14.52 28.08 -28.78
CA GLN A 3 -13.89 26.95 -28.08
C GLN A 3 -13.84 27.36 -26.59
N ILE A 4 -14.15 26.41 -25.72
CA ILE A 4 -13.86 26.47 -24.27
C ILE A 4 -12.47 25.84 -24.09
N GLY A 5 -11.58 26.54 -23.40
CA GLY A 5 -10.18 26.18 -23.22
C GLY A 5 -9.99 25.04 -22.23
N THR A 6 -9.38 23.96 -22.70
CA THR A 6 -8.89 22.83 -21.89
C THR A 6 -7.50 23.17 -21.35
N ILE A 7 -7.35 23.12 -20.03
CA ILE A 7 -6.06 23.17 -19.32
C ILE A 7 -5.44 21.78 -19.41
N LEU A 8 -4.24 21.68 -19.99
CA LEU A 8 -3.41 20.47 -19.97
C LEU A 8 -2.09 20.83 -19.29
N CYS A 9 -1.89 20.29 -18.09
CA CYS A 9 -0.63 20.27 -17.37
C CYS A 9 0.43 19.52 -18.19
N SER A 10 1.48 20.22 -18.62
CA SER A 10 2.69 19.62 -19.18
C SER A 10 3.75 19.52 -18.10
N PHE A 11 4.16 18.27 -17.85
CA PHE A 11 5.25 17.82 -17.01
C PHE A 11 6.54 18.63 -17.28
N TRP A 12 7.10 19.21 -16.22
CA TRP A 12 8.45 19.77 -16.22
C TRP A 12 9.47 18.66 -15.94
N ILE A 13 10.33 18.37 -16.93
CA ILE A 13 11.58 17.61 -16.72
C ILE A 13 12.69 18.64 -16.48
N PRO A 14 13.42 18.60 -15.35
CA PRO A 14 14.47 19.57 -15.06
C PRO A 14 15.75 19.16 -15.81
N PHE A 15 16.07 19.85 -16.90
CA PHE A 15 17.41 19.78 -17.47
C PHE A 15 18.36 20.63 -16.62
N PHE A 16 19.21 19.92 -15.87
CA PHE A 16 20.38 20.44 -15.15
C PHE A 16 21.25 21.27 -16.11
N SER A 17 21.26 22.59 -15.93
CA SER A 17 22.23 23.48 -16.56
C SER A 17 23.47 23.56 -15.67
N PHE A 18 24.54 22.85 -16.06
CA PHE A 18 25.86 22.98 -15.45
C PHE A 18 26.44 24.36 -15.79
N SER A 19 26.43 25.29 -14.82
CA SER A 19 27.06 26.60 -14.94
C SER A 19 28.51 26.53 -14.48
N VAL A 20 29.47 26.50 -15.42
CA VAL A 20 30.89 26.68 -15.11
C VAL A 20 31.14 28.18 -14.91
N ALA A 21 31.30 28.58 -13.64
CA ALA A 21 31.69 29.92 -13.26
C ALA A 21 33.21 30.10 -13.45
N LEU A 22 33.63 30.97 -14.38
CA LEU A 22 35.00 31.49 -14.43
C LEU A 22 34.99 32.94 -13.94
N ASN A 23 35.32 33.12 -12.66
CA ASN A 23 35.57 34.43 -12.05
C ASN A 23 36.94 34.96 -12.52
N VAL A 24 36.94 36.07 -13.27
CA VAL A 24 38.11 36.95 -13.41
C VAL A 24 37.75 38.31 -12.84
N LEU A 25 38.52 38.74 -11.85
CA LEU A 25 38.39 39.98 -11.09
C LEU A 25 38.49 41.23 -11.99
N LEU A 26 37.45 42.06 -11.97
CA LEU A 26 37.41 43.39 -12.57
C LEU A 26 38.06 44.41 -11.60
N ASN A 27 39.19 44.99 -12.01
CA ASN A 27 39.66 46.26 -11.48
C ASN A 27 39.65 47.31 -12.60
N GLY A 28 38.67 48.22 -12.53
CA GLY A 28 38.74 49.62 -12.98
C GLY A 28 39.03 49.93 -14.45
N ALA A 29 37.99 50.00 -15.28
CA ALA A 29 37.85 51.01 -16.34
C ALA A 29 36.39 51.10 -16.80
N ALA A 30 35.74 52.24 -16.59
CA ALA A 30 34.43 52.54 -17.14
C ALA A 30 34.52 52.63 -18.68
N GLY A 31 33.86 51.70 -19.39
CA GLY A 31 33.79 51.71 -20.86
C GLY A 31 32.92 50.58 -21.41
N SER A 32 31.65 50.90 -21.69
CA SER A 32 30.66 50.13 -22.50
C SER A 32 30.68 48.59 -22.36
N GLU A 33 29.78 48.02 -21.57
CA GLU A 33 29.30 46.67 -21.82
C GLU A 33 28.56 46.66 -23.17
N GLN A 34 29.24 46.23 -24.23
CA GLN A 34 28.58 45.89 -25.49
C GLN A 34 27.72 44.64 -25.25
N HIS A 35 26.49 44.83 -24.78
CA HIS A 35 25.47 43.78 -24.83
C HIS A 35 25.34 43.32 -26.28
N ILE A 36 25.66 42.04 -26.53
CA ILE A 36 25.43 41.42 -27.83
C ILE A 36 23.94 41.61 -28.14
N PRO A 37 23.59 42.28 -29.25
CA PRO A 37 22.19 42.52 -29.58
C PRO A 37 21.43 41.20 -29.66
N LEU A 38 20.23 41.14 -29.08
CA LEU A 38 19.34 39.96 -29.19
C LEU A 38 19.12 39.52 -30.64
N SER A 39 19.16 40.46 -31.59
CA SER A 39 19.12 40.18 -33.03
C SER A 39 20.32 39.36 -33.50
N MET A 40 21.52 39.64 -32.99
CA MET A 40 22.75 38.91 -33.31
C MET A 40 22.72 37.49 -32.74
N VAL A 41 22.27 37.33 -31.48
CA VAL A 41 22.10 36.00 -30.85
C VAL A 41 21.08 35.15 -31.62
N LYS A 42 19.96 35.74 -32.05
CA LYS A 42 18.97 35.04 -32.90
C LYS A 42 19.55 34.64 -34.25
N LEU A 43 20.39 35.49 -34.85
CA LEU A 43 21.05 35.19 -36.12
C LEU A 43 22.02 34.00 -35.96
N TRP A 44 22.85 34.01 -34.92
CA TRP A 44 23.77 32.90 -34.61
C TRP A 44 23.03 31.61 -34.31
N ALA A 45 21.97 31.65 -33.49
CA ALA A 45 21.15 30.48 -33.20
C ALA A 45 20.48 29.92 -34.45
N SER A 46 20.03 30.78 -35.38
CA SER A 46 19.43 30.35 -36.65
C SER A 46 20.44 29.76 -37.61
N ALA A 47 21.64 30.35 -37.70
CA ALA A 47 22.73 29.84 -38.52
C ALA A 47 23.21 28.47 -38.00
N PHE A 48 23.50 28.39 -36.70
CA PHE A 48 23.94 27.16 -36.05
C PHE A 48 22.86 26.06 -36.08
N GLY A 49 21.60 26.41 -35.82
CA GLY A 49 20.47 25.48 -35.94
C GLY A 49 20.27 24.99 -37.37
N GLY A 50 20.49 25.86 -38.36
CA GLY A 50 20.48 25.49 -39.78
C GLY A 50 21.58 24.50 -40.15
N GLU A 51 22.80 24.73 -39.67
CA GLU A 51 23.94 23.82 -39.86
C GLU A 51 23.71 22.47 -39.19
N ILE A 52 23.27 22.44 -37.92
CA ILE A 52 22.93 21.20 -37.22
C ILE A 52 21.83 20.44 -37.97
N LYS A 53 20.76 21.12 -38.40
CA LYS A 53 19.69 20.48 -39.17
C LYS A 53 20.19 19.89 -40.48
N SER A 54 21.10 20.58 -41.18
CA SER A 54 21.71 20.12 -42.43
C SER A 54 22.58 18.87 -42.19
N ILE A 55 23.45 18.91 -41.19
CA ILE A 55 24.30 17.77 -40.80
C ILE A 55 23.43 16.60 -40.36
N ALA A 56 22.46 16.83 -39.47
CA ALA A 56 21.54 15.81 -39.00
C ALA A 56 20.75 15.20 -40.17
N ALA A 57 20.18 15.99 -41.08
CA ALA A 57 19.44 15.46 -42.24
C ALA A 57 20.33 14.67 -43.21
N LYS A 58 21.58 15.10 -43.41
CA LYS A 58 22.55 14.44 -44.29
C LYS A 58 23.05 13.11 -43.72
N TYR A 59 23.39 13.07 -42.43
CA TYR A 59 24.01 11.89 -41.81
C TYR A 59 23.01 10.93 -41.15
N SER A 60 21.85 11.40 -40.66
CA SER A 60 20.81 10.51 -40.12
C SER A 60 20.19 9.61 -41.19
N GLY A 61 20.32 9.98 -42.46
CA GLY A 61 19.64 9.30 -43.55
C GLY A 61 18.11 9.44 -43.47
N SER A 62 17.56 10.34 -42.66
CA SER A 62 16.10 10.53 -42.49
C SER A 62 15.35 10.72 -43.82
N GLN A 63 15.94 11.44 -44.78
CA GLN A 63 15.36 11.62 -46.12
C GLN A 63 15.43 10.35 -46.96
N LEU A 64 16.49 9.56 -46.83
CA LEU A 64 16.61 8.25 -47.48
C LEU A 64 15.65 7.26 -46.84
N LEU A 65 15.48 7.29 -45.53
CA LEU A 65 14.49 6.49 -44.82
C LEU A 65 13.10 6.90 -45.26
N GLN A 66 12.72 8.16 -45.25
CA GLN A 66 11.41 8.62 -45.73
C GLN A 66 11.14 8.22 -47.19
N LYS A 67 12.11 8.38 -48.09
CA LYS A 67 11.99 7.97 -49.49
C LYS A 67 11.96 6.45 -49.65
N SER A 68 12.84 5.72 -48.97
CA SER A 68 12.88 4.26 -49.04
C SER A 68 11.66 3.64 -48.39
N VAL A 69 11.17 4.17 -47.28
CA VAL A 69 9.92 3.81 -46.63
C VAL A 69 8.76 4.07 -47.60
N PHE A 70 8.65 5.26 -48.20
CA PHE A 70 7.58 5.56 -49.16
C PHE A 70 7.63 4.73 -50.45
N THR A 71 8.82 4.49 -51.01
CA THR A 71 9.01 3.68 -52.22
C THR A 71 8.87 2.18 -51.93
N LYS A 72 9.47 1.69 -50.85
CA LYS A 72 9.32 0.29 -50.39
C LYS A 72 7.91 0.00 -49.92
N TYR A 73 7.15 0.95 -49.36
CA TYR A 73 5.73 0.73 -49.05
C TYR A 73 4.90 0.38 -50.30
N LYS A 74 5.23 0.98 -51.46
CA LYS A 74 4.57 0.62 -52.73
C LYS A 74 5.01 -0.74 -53.29
N GLU A 75 6.22 -1.19 -52.97
CA GLU A 75 6.76 -2.48 -53.44
C GLU A 75 6.41 -3.65 -52.50
N PHE A 76 6.35 -3.39 -51.18
CA PHE A 76 5.99 -4.32 -50.10
C PHE A 76 4.52 -4.22 -49.68
N GLU A 77 3.66 -3.65 -50.53
CA GLU A 77 2.19 -3.62 -50.34
C GLU A 77 1.59 -5.03 -50.12
N LYS A 78 2.37 -6.08 -50.40
CA LYS A 78 2.02 -7.48 -50.13
C LYS A 78 2.39 -8.00 -48.73
N ASP A 79 3.36 -7.39 -48.04
CA ASP A 79 3.90 -7.89 -46.76
C ASP A 79 3.61 -6.97 -45.55
N VAL A 80 3.22 -5.70 -45.77
CA VAL A 80 2.92 -4.75 -44.68
C VAL A 80 1.59 -4.05 -44.95
N THR A 81 0.60 -4.29 -44.08
CA THR A 81 -0.72 -3.66 -44.10
C THR A 81 -0.78 -2.51 -43.10
N ILE A 82 -1.29 -1.35 -43.52
CA ILE A 82 -1.63 -0.24 -42.61
C ILE A 82 -3.04 -0.48 -42.13
N GLU A 83 -3.19 -0.78 -40.84
CA GLU A 83 -4.49 -0.93 -40.20
C GLU A 83 -4.78 0.31 -39.35
N GLU A 84 -5.99 0.86 -39.51
CA GLU A 84 -6.47 1.94 -38.64
C GLU A 84 -6.88 1.35 -37.29
N ILE A 85 -6.26 1.83 -36.21
CA ILE A 85 -6.56 1.37 -34.86
C ILE A 85 -7.72 2.20 -34.29
N ASP A 86 -8.89 1.57 -34.16
CA ASP A 86 -10.02 2.15 -33.43
C ASP A 86 -9.77 2.06 -31.92
N GLY A 87 -9.46 3.20 -31.30
CA GLY A 87 -9.21 3.31 -29.87
C GLY A 87 -10.40 2.86 -29.00
N LEU A 88 -11.64 3.06 -29.45
CA LEU A 88 -12.83 2.63 -28.69
C LEU A 88 -12.97 1.11 -28.71
N GLN A 89 -12.70 0.47 -29.84
CA GLN A 89 -12.68 -0.99 -29.93
C GLN A 89 -11.56 -1.59 -29.09
N LEU A 90 -10.38 -0.96 -29.10
CA LEU A 90 -9.25 -1.41 -28.28
C LEU A 90 -9.56 -1.36 -26.78
N VAL A 91 -10.15 -0.25 -26.31
CA VAL A 91 -10.55 -0.10 -24.90
C VAL A 91 -11.63 -1.11 -24.53
N LYS A 92 -12.62 -1.35 -25.40
CA LYS A 92 -13.66 -2.37 -25.16
C LYS A 92 -13.08 -3.78 -25.10
N LYS A 93 -12.13 -4.09 -25.98
CA LYS A 93 -11.43 -5.38 -25.96
C LYS A 93 -10.64 -5.55 -24.67
N LEU A 94 -9.85 -4.54 -24.28
CA LEU A 94 -9.09 -4.55 -23.04
C LEU A 94 -10.00 -4.71 -21.81
N ALA A 95 -11.11 -3.99 -21.76
CA ALA A 95 -12.07 -4.10 -20.67
C ALA A 95 -12.62 -5.54 -20.54
N LYS A 96 -12.93 -6.18 -21.67
CA LYS A 96 -13.39 -7.57 -21.71
C LYS A 96 -12.29 -8.55 -21.28
N ASP A 97 -11.07 -8.39 -21.79
CA ASP A 97 -9.93 -9.24 -21.41
C ASP A 97 -9.62 -9.12 -19.90
N MET A 98 -9.75 -7.91 -19.34
CA MET A 98 -9.62 -7.67 -17.89
C MET A 98 -10.76 -8.30 -17.09
N GLU A 99 -12.00 -8.18 -17.55
CA GLU A 99 -13.16 -8.82 -16.93
C GLU A 99 -12.98 -10.35 -16.85
N GLU A 100 -12.57 -10.98 -17.95
CA GLU A 100 -12.30 -12.41 -18.00
C GLU A 100 -11.15 -12.81 -17.06
N MET A 101 -10.07 -12.02 -17.01
CA MET A 101 -8.95 -12.25 -16.07
C MET A 101 -9.41 -12.16 -14.62
N PHE A 102 -10.16 -11.13 -14.24
CA PHE A 102 -10.65 -10.98 -12.87
C PHE A 102 -11.66 -12.05 -12.49
N HIS A 103 -12.49 -12.49 -13.43
CA HIS A 103 -13.44 -13.57 -13.22
C HIS A 103 -12.71 -14.89 -12.88
N LYS A 104 -11.68 -15.26 -13.66
CA LYS A 104 -10.86 -16.46 -13.39
C LYS A 104 -10.18 -16.41 -12.02
N LYS A 105 -9.64 -15.24 -11.64
CA LYS A 105 -9.03 -15.04 -10.31
C LYS A 105 -10.04 -15.16 -9.18
N SER A 106 -11.24 -14.61 -9.37
CA SER A 106 -12.34 -14.73 -8.41
C SER A 106 -12.77 -16.18 -8.22
N GLU A 107 -12.88 -16.97 -9.30
CA GLU A 107 -13.18 -18.40 -9.20
C GLU A 107 -12.10 -19.19 -8.46
N ALA A 108 -10.82 -18.89 -8.69
CA ALA A 108 -9.70 -19.53 -7.99
C ALA A 108 -9.76 -19.27 -6.48
N VAL A 109 -10.06 -18.03 -6.08
CA VAL A 109 -10.29 -17.66 -4.67
C VAL A 109 -11.50 -18.38 -4.10
N ARG A 110 -12.62 -18.46 -4.84
CA ARG A 110 -13.83 -19.15 -4.37
C ARG A 110 -13.57 -20.62 -4.05
N ARG A 111 -12.83 -21.32 -4.92
CA ARG A 111 -12.43 -22.72 -4.70
C ARG A 111 -11.58 -22.88 -3.43
N LEU A 112 -10.67 -21.93 -3.18
CA LEU A 112 -9.86 -21.92 -1.96
C LEU A 112 -10.71 -21.70 -0.71
N VAL A 113 -11.68 -20.78 -0.76
CA VAL A 113 -12.61 -20.53 0.36
C VAL A 113 -13.44 -21.78 0.67
N GLU A 114 -14.07 -22.37 -0.35
CA GLU A 114 -14.87 -23.60 -0.21
C GLU A 114 -14.02 -24.74 0.39
N ALA A 115 -12.79 -24.92 -0.08
CA ALA A 115 -11.89 -25.94 0.43
C ALA A 115 -11.42 -25.66 1.87
N ALA A 116 -11.16 -24.39 2.21
CA ALA A 116 -10.75 -24.00 3.56
C ALA A 116 -11.88 -24.20 4.57
N GLU A 117 -13.11 -23.80 4.23
CA GLU A 117 -14.28 -23.98 5.08
C GLU A 117 -14.59 -25.47 5.30
N ASP A 118 -14.56 -26.28 4.24
CA ASP A 118 -14.79 -27.72 4.33
C ASP A 118 -13.68 -28.43 5.14
N ALA A 119 -12.42 -28.06 4.93
CA ALA A 119 -11.29 -28.61 5.69
C ALA A 119 -11.37 -28.24 7.17
N HIS A 120 -11.72 -26.99 7.48
CA HIS A 120 -11.89 -26.55 8.86
C HIS A 120 -13.07 -27.23 9.55
N LEU A 121 -14.20 -27.38 8.85
CA LEU A 121 -15.41 -28.01 9.40
C LEU A 121 -15.21 -29.51 9.69
N LYS A 122 -14.38 -30.20 8.90
CA LYS A 122 -14.03 -31.61 9.09
C LYS A 122 -12.99 -31.85 10.18
N HIS A 123 -12.25 -30.81 10.59
CA HIS A 123 -11.17 -30.92 11.55
C HIS A 123 -11.68 -30.86 12.98
N GLU A 124 -11.35 -31.87 13.79
CA GLU A 124 -11.59 -31.85 15.23
C GLU A 124 -10.32 -31.37 15.95
N PHE A 125 -10.48 -30.47 16.92
CA PHE A 125 -9.36 -29.92 17.65
C PHE A 125 -8.68 -30.97 18.53
N ASP A 126 -7.37 -31.13 18.36
CA ASP A 126 -6.53 -32.03 19.15
C ASP A 126 -5.38 -31.24 19.81
N ALA A 127 -5.39 -31.16 21.14
CA ALA A 127 -4.40 -30.40 21.90
C ALA A 127 -3.00 -31.03 21.88
N ASP A 128 -2.90 -32.34 21.67
CA ASP A 128 -1.65 -33.10 21.70
C ASP A 128 -1.09 -33.38 20.30
N LEU A 129 -1.70 -32.78 19.26
CA LEU A 129 -1.30 -32.95 17.87
C LEU A 129 0.15 -32.51 17.65
N GLN A 130 1.00 -33.47 17.28
CA GLN A 130 2.36 -33.20 16.81
C GLN A 130 2.38 -33.28 15.28
N TYR A 131 2.48 -32.12 14.64
CA TYR A 131 2.52 -32.03 13.19
C TYR A 131 3.74 -31.21 12.73
N GLU A 132 4.53 -31.81 11.87
CA GLU A 132 5.69 -31.18 11.25
C GLU A 132 5.30 -30.56 9.91
N TYR A 133 5.57 -29.26 9.76
CA TYR A 133 5.28 -28.50 8.55
C TYR A 133 6.53 -27.79 8.04
N PHE A 134 6.50 -27.33 6.79
CA PHE A 134 7.58 -26.54 6.20
C PHE A 134 7.48 -25.08 6.66
N ASN A 135 8.37 -24.69 7.56
CA ASN A 135 8.46 -23.30 8.00
C ASN A 135 9.31 -22.49 7.02
N ALA A 136 8.72 -21.47 6.40
CA ALA A 136 9.34 -20.66 5.35
C ALA A 136 10.72 -20.05 5.75
N VAL A 137 10.96 -19.85 7.05
CA VAL A 137 12.23 -19.33 7.58
C VAL A 137 13.27 -20.42 7.79
N LEU A 138 12.83 -21.59 8.25
CA LEU A 138 13.71 -22.68 8.68
C LEU A 138 14.02 -23.66 7.54
N ILE A 139 13.29 -23.62 6.43
CA ILE A 139 13.55 -24.54 5.31
C ILE A 139 15.01 -24.45 4.84
N ASN A 140 15.62 -25.62 4.63
CA ASN A 140 17.02 -25.78 4.23
C ASN A 140 18.05 -25.19 5.22
N GLU A 141 17.67 -24.87 6.45
CA GLU A 141 18.62 -24.51 7.52
C GLU A 141 19.18 -25.78 8.17
N GLN A 142 20.49 -25.78 8.41
CA GLN A 142 21.22 -26.90 9.01
C GLN A 142 21.87 -26.46 10.32
N ASP A 143 21.94 -27.37 11.28
CA ASP A 143 22.70 -27.19 12.52
C ASP A 143 24.21 -27.32 12.30
N GLU A 144 25.01 -27.07 13.34
CA GLU A 144 26.47 -27.19 13.30
C GLU A 144 26.95 -28.62 12.98
N ASP A 145 26.10 -29.62 13.21
CA ASP A 145 26.34 -31.04 12.96
C ASP A 145 25.90 -31.49 11.56
N GLY A 146 25.32 -30.58 10.75
CA GLY A 146 24.84 -30.82 9.39
C GLY A 146 23.46 -31.49 9.29
N ASN A 147 22.71 -31.60 10.38
CA ASN A 147 21.32 -32.05 10.37
C ASN A 147 20.38 -30.87 10.10
N PHE A 148 19.26 -31.14 9.45
CA PHE A 148 18.21 -30.14 9.25
C PHE A 148 17.57 -29.75 10.59
N LEU A 149 17.32 -28.44 10.77
CA LEU A 149 16.61 -27.95 11.94
C LEU A 149 15.18 -28.52 12.01
N GLU A 150 14.60 -28.55 13.22
CA GLU A 150 13.19 -28.91 13.41
C GLU A 150 12.29 -27.96 12.59
N LEU A 151 11.37 -28.50 11.77
CA LEU A 151 10.58 -27.78 10.75
C LEU A 151 11.38 -27.23 9.54
N GLY A 152 12.69 -27.44 9.52
CA GLY A 152 13.64 -26.99 8.50
C GLY A 152 14.07 -28.10 7.53
N LYS A 153 13.17 -29.01 7.19
CA LYS A 153 13.43 -30.13 6.27
C LYS A 153 13.91 -29.67 4.90
N GLU A 154 14.50 -30.59 4.15
CA GLU A 154 14.85 -30.38 2.74
C GLU A 154 13.62 -29.94 1.94
N PHE A 155 13.73 -28.78 1.32
CA PHE A 155 12.70 -28.17 0.51
C PHE A 155 13.31 -27.75 -0.82
N LEU A 156 12.95 -28.46 -1.89
CA LEU A 156 13.50 -28.24 -3.23
C LEU A 156 13.02 -26.90 -3.77
N LEU A 157 13.93 -25.93 -3.83
CA LEU A 157 13.68 -24.61 -4.41
C LEU A 157 14.38 -24.52 -5.76
N LEU A 158 13.61 -24.36 -6.82
CA LEU A 158 14.11 -24.23 -8.18
C LEU A 158 13.78 -22.84 -8.73
N PRO A 159 14.73 -22.17 -9.41
CA PRO A 159 14.45 -20.90 -10.09
C PRO A 159 13.32 -21.09 -11.10
N ASN A 160 12.34 -20.18 -11.07
CA ASN A 160 11.20 -20.23 -11.97
C ASN A 160 11.01 -18.88 -12.67
N ASP A 161 11.01 -18.90 -14.02
CA ASP A 161 10.83 -17.70 -14.86
C ASP A 161 9.52 -16.97 -14.55
N HIS A 162 8.46 -17.71 -14.21
CA HIS A 162 7.15 -17.14 -13.87
C HIS A 162 7.19 -16.26 -12.61
N PHE A 163 8.11 -16.54 -11.69
CA PHE A 163 8.26 -15.82 -10.43
C PHE A 163 9.54 -14.96 -10.41
N ASN A 164 9.87 -14.31 -11.54
CA ASN A 164 11.06 -13.47 -11.69
C ASN A 164 12.39 -14.19 -11.35
N ASN A 165 12.50 -15.48 -11.69
CA ASN A 165 13.65 -16.33 -11.37
C ASN A 165 13.90 -16.50 -9.86
N LEU A 166 12.88 -16.26 -9.03
CA LEU A 166 12.95 -16.60 -7.62
C LEU A 166 13.00 -18.14 -7.45
N PRO A 167 13.80 -18.64 -6.49
CA PRO A 167 13.83 -20.05 -6.16
C PRO A 167 12.55 -20.41 -5.40
N VAL A 168 11.66 -21.17 -6.04
CA VAL A 168 10.34 -21.53 -5.51
C VAL A 168 10.09 -23.04 -5.59
N ASN A 169 9.18 -23.54 -4.77
CA ASN A 169 8.67 -24.91 -4.84
C ASN A 169 7.23 -24.91 -5.35
N VAL A 170 7.03 -25.40 -6.58
CA VAL A 170 5.71 -25.46 -7.23
C VAL A 170 4.89 -26.68 -6.77
N SER A 171 5.47 -27.61 -6.01
CA SER A 171 4.73 -28.80 -5.53
C SER A 171 4.07 -28.59 -4.17
N LEU A 172 4.62 -27.71 -3.33
CA LEU A 172 4.21 -27.55 -1.94
C LEU A 172 4.17 -26.08 -1.54
N SER A 173 3.23 -25.74 -0.66
CA SER A 173 3.22 -24.46 0.05
C SER A 173 4.15 -24.51 1.27
N ASP A 174 4.58 -23.37 1.75
CA ASP A 174 5.21 -23.20 3.05
C ASP A 174 4.31 -22.42 4.02
N VAL A 175 4.73 -22.35 5.29
CA VAL A 175 4.05 -21.58 6.32
C VAL A 175 5.04 -20.65 7.02
N GLN A 176 4.68 -19.37 7.08
CA GLN A 176 5.33 -18.37 7.90
C GLN A 176 4.55 -18.17 9.20
N VAL A 177 5.26 -18.16 10.32
CA VAL A 177 4.71 -17.81 11.64
C VAL A 177 5.45 -16.55 12.13
N PRO A 178 4.73 -15.49 12.52
CA PRO A 178 5.34 -14.28 13.07
C PRO A 178 6.21 -14.57 14.29
N THR A 179 7.30 -13.82 14.48
CA THR A 179 8.27 -14.05 15.57
C THR A 179 7.66 -13.92 16.98
N ASN A 180 6.57 -13.17 17.13
CA ASN A 180 5.84 -13.01 18.40
C ASN A 180 4.84 -14.14 18.69
N VAL A 181 4.64 -15.09 17.77
CA VAL A 181 3.72 -16.22 17.90
C VAL A 181 4.51 -17.51 18.09
N TYR A 182 4.13 -18.31 19.09
CA TYR A 182 4.78 -19.59 19.33
C TYR A 182 4.34 -20.63 18.30
N ASN A 183 5.29 -21.20 17.57
CA ASN A 183 5.03 -22.14 16.48
C ASN A 183 4.45 -23.49 16.91
N LYS A 184 4.68 -23.93 18.16
CA LYS A 184 4.12 -25.18 18.71
C LYS A 184 2.86 -24.95 19.54
N ASP A 185 2.25 -23.77 19.47
CA ASP A 185 0.95 -23.54 20.07
C ASP A 185 -0.07 -24.52 19.45
N PRO A 186 -0.83 -25.29 20.25
CA PRO A 186 -1.82 -26.23 19.73
C PRO A 186 -2.80 -25.59 18.74
N GLU A 187 -3.22 -24.33 18.95
CA GLU A 187 -4.12 -23.65 18.02
C GLU A 187 -3.48 -23.40 16.65
N ILE A 188 -2.18 -23.10 16.63
CA ILE A 188 -1.41 -22.87 15.41
C ILE A 188 -1.17 -24.19 14.69
N VAL A 189 -0.73 -25.23 15.42
CA VAL A 189 -0.43 -26.54 14.84
C VAL A 189 -1.69 -27.17 14.23
N ASN A 190 -2.83 -27.12 14.93
CA ASN A 190 -4.12 -27.55 14.38
C ASN A 190 -4.49 -26.75 13.13
N GLY A 191 -4.31 -25.42 13.19
CA GLY A 191 -4.51 -24.50 12.07
C GLY A 191 -3.72 -24.88 10.81
N ILE A 192 -2.45 -25.18 11.02
CA ILE A 192 -1.52 -25.57 9.97
C ILE A 192 -1.89 -26.96 9.42
N TYR A 193 -2.26 -27.90 10.30
CA TYR A 193 -2.64 -29.25 9.91
C TYR A 193 -3.84 -29.27 8.94
N TRP A 194 -4.97 -28.68 9.31
CA TRP A 194 -6.15 -28.73 8.42
C TRP A 194 -5.92 -27.92 7.12
N SER A 195 -5.13 -26.85 7.19
CA SER A 195 -4.82 -26.02 6.01
C SER A 195 -3.85 -26.69 5.02
N GLU A 196 -3.27 -27.85 5.35
CA GLU A 196 -2.50 -28.65 4.39
C GLU A 196 -3.36 -29.10 3.20
N SER A 197 -4.66 -29.31 3.42
CA SER A 197 -5.61 -29.66 2.36
C SER A 197 -5.65 -28.65 1.20
N LEU A 198 -5.27 -27.38 1.47
CA LEU A 198 -5.20 -26.32 0.48
C LEU A 198 -4.10 -26.52 -0.56
N ASN A 199 -3.05 -27.30 -0.26
CA ASN A 199 -1.95 -27.57 -1.19
C ASN A 199 -2.45 -28.09 -2.54
N LYS A 200 -3.40 -29.04 -2.50
CA LYS A 200 -3.98 -29.59 -3.72
C LYS A 200 -4.70 -28.52 -4.53
N VAL A 201 -5.46 -27.66 -3.86
CA VAL A 201 -6.23 -26.59 -4.52
C VAL A 201 -5.31 -25.53 -5.09
N PHE A 202 -4.20 -25.20 -4.41
CA PHE A 202 -3.20 -24.27 -4.92
C PHE A 202 -2.57 -24.77 -6.23
N VAL A 203 -2.17 -26.05 -6.27
CA VAL A 203 -1.62 -26.69 -7.47
C VAL A 203 -2.68 -26.73 -8.58
N ASP A 204 -3.88 -27.22 -8.28
CA ASP A 204 -4.99 -27.31 -9.24
C ASP A 204 -5.35 -25.93 -9.84
N ASN A 205 -5.29 -24.86 -9.04
CA ASN A 205 -5.53 -23.50 -9.51
C ASN A 205 -4.43 -23.03 -10.46
N PHE A 206 -3.16 -23.28 -10.12
CA PHE A 206 -2.02 -22.90 -10.94
C PHE A 206 -1.98 -23.67 -12.27
N GLU A 207 -2.36 -24.95 -12.28
CA GLU A 207 -2.48 -25.74 -13.51
C GLU A 207 -3.60 -25.22 -14.43
N ARG A 208 -4.70 -24.72 -13.86
CA ARG A 208 -5.83 -24.14 -14.62
C ARG A 208 -5.53 -22.76 -15.17
N ASP A 209 -4.83 -21.93 -14.40
CA ASP A 209 -4.46 -20.57 -14.77
C ASP A 209 -2.97 -20.31 -14.46
N PRO A 210 -2.08 -20.55 -15.44
CA PRO A 210 -0.66 -20.28 -15.29
C PRO A 210 -0.30 -18.80 -15.16
N SER A 211 -1.26 -17.87 -15.24
CA SER A 211 -1.03 -16.44 -14.96
C SER A 211 -1.14 -16.08 -13.48
N LEU A 212 -1.53 -17.04 -12.63
CA LEU A 212 -1.61 -16.86 -11.19
C LEU A 212 -0.22 -16.74 -10.58
N ILE A 213 -0.01 -15.65 -9.86
CA ILE A 213 1.19 -15.38 -9.06
C ILE A 213 1.09 -16.10 -7.69
N TRP A 214 1.22 -15.36 -6.60
CA TRP A 214 1.09 -15.86 -5.24
C TRP A 214 -0.35 -16.21 -4.90
N GLN A 215 -0.53 -17.39 -4.35
CA GLN A 215 -1.74 -17.79 -3.65
C GLN A 215 -1.41 -17.91 -2.17
N TYR A 216 -2.30 -17.46 -1.29
CA TYR A 216 -2.01 -17.45 0.13
C TYR A 216 -3.27 -17.53 0.99
N PHE A 217 -3.08 -18.01 2.22
CA PHE A 217 -4.08 -18.07 3.27
C PHE A 217 -3.51 -17.43 4.53
N GLY A 218 -4.16 -16.36 5.01
CA GLY A 218 -3.84 -15.73 6.29
C GLY A 218 -4.79 -16.20 7.37
N SER A 219 -4.26 -16.76 8.45
CA SER A 219 -5.07 -17.20 9.58
C SER A 219 -5.35 -16.07 10.56
N ALA A 220 -6.54 -16.08 11.17
CA ALA A 220 -6.85 -15.21 12.32
C ALA A 220 -5.93 -15.46 13.52
N LYS A 221 -5.32 -16.65 13.62
CA LYS A 221 -4.33 -16.99 14.64
C LYS A 221 -2.93 -16.46 14.32
N GLY A 222 -2.69 -15.91 13.12
CA GLY A 222 -1.48 -15.19 12.74
C GLY A 222 -0.53 -15.93 11.81
N PHE A 223 -0.64 -17.26 11.67
CA PHE A 223 0.16 -18.00 10.68
C PHE A 223 -0.30 -17.69 9.25
N PHE A 224 0.64 -17.72 8.32
CA PHE A 224 0.47 -17.37 6.92
C PHE A 224 0.98 -18.51 6.03
N ARG A 225 0.11 -19.10 5.21
CA ARG A 225 0.48 -20.15 4.26
C ARG A 225 0.59 -19.57 2.86
N GLN A 226 1.68 -19.83 2.15
CA GLN A 226 1.94 -19.26 0.82
C GLN A 226 2.30 -20.33 -0.20
N TYR A 227 1.78 -20.18 -1.41
CA TYR A 227 2.09 -21.02 -2.56
C TYR A 227 2.47 -20.16 -3.78
N PRO A 228 3.50 -20.55 -4.57
CA PRO A 228 4.45 -21.64 -4.29
C PRO A 228 5.31 -21.35 -3.05
N GLY A 229 5.85 -22.39 -2.40
CA GLY A 229 6.68 -22.23 -1.21
C GLY A 229 8.03 -21.57 -1.54
N ILE A 230 8.52 -20.71 -0.65
CA ILE A 230 9.74 -19.90 -0.80
C ILE A 230 10.53 -19.80 0.50
N LYS A 231 11.83 -19.58 0.39
CA LYS A 231 12.62 -19.28 1.59
C LYS A 231 12.48 -17.80 1.96
N TRP A 232 12.10 -17.56 3.20
CA TRP A 232 12.05 -16.21 3.78
C TRP A 232 13.36 -15.94 4.51
N GLU A 233 13.96 -14.79 4.20
CA GLU A 233 15.18 -14.33 4.86
C GLU A 233 14.80 -13.37 5.99
N PRO A 234 15.14 -13.68 7.25
CA PRO A 234 14.94 -12.75 8.36
C PRO A 234 15.89 -11.55 8.26
N ASP A 235 15.62 -10.50 9.04
CA ASP A 235 16.51 -9.34 9.12
C ASP A 235 17.85 -9.66 9.81
N GLU A 236 18.76 -8.68 9.89
CA GLU A 236 20.07 -8.84 10.54
C GLU A 236 19.98 -9.33 12.00
N ASN A 237 18.83 -9.13 12.66
CA ASN A 237 18.58 -9.56 14.03
C ASN A 237 17.85 -10.91 14.12
N GLY A 238 17.60 -11.58 12.98
CA GLY A 238 16.85 -12.84 12.93
C GLY A 238 15.34 -12.66 13.08
N VAL A 239 14.80 -11.44 12.92
CA VAL A 239 13.39 -11.12 13.14
C VAL A 239 12.66 -10.97 11.81
N ILE A 240 11.43 -11.50 11.77
CA ILE A 240 10.49 -11.26 10.67
C ILE A 240 9.34 -10.42 11.19
N ALA A 241 9.34 -9.14 10.81
CA ALA A 241 8.28 -8.19 11.15
C ALA A 241 6.97 -8.42 10.38
N PHE A 242 6.84 -9.52 9.63
CA PHE A 242 5.65 -9.84 8.88
C PHE A 242 4.61 -10.53 9.76
N ASP A 243 3.45 -9.89 9.89
CA ASP A 243 2.21 -10.48 10.38
C ASP A 243 1.13 -10.29 9.31
N CYS A 244 0.44 -11.37 8.93
CA CYS A 244 -0.59 -11.33 7.90
C CYS A 244 -1.80 -10.47 8.32
N ARG A 245 -2.11 -10.40 9.62
CA ARG A 245 -3.29 -9.69 10.15
C ARG A 245 -3.19 -8.18 10.03
N ASN A 246 -1.97 -7.66 9.98
CA ASN A 246 -1.69 -6.23 9.83
C ASN A 246 -1.58 -5.80 8.36
N ARG A 247 -1.82 -6.71 7.41
CA ARG A 247 -1.71 -6.39 5.98
C ARG A 247 -2.99 -5.79 5.46
N LYS A 248 -2.86 -4.77 4.60
CA LYS A 248 -3.98 -4.08 3.96
C LYS A 248 -5.00 -5.04 3.34
N TRP A 249 -4.52 -6.04 2.58
CA TRP A 249 -5.38 -7.04 1.93
C TRP A 249 -6.18 -7.87 2.95
N TYR A 250 -5.60 -8.16 4.12
CA TYR A 250 -6.27 -8.92 5.18
C TYR A 250 -7.32 -8.06 5.86
N ILE A 251 -6.95 -6.83 6.23
CA ILE A 251 -7.85 -5.88 6.91
C ILE A 251 -9.05 -5.52 6.03
N GLN A 252 -8.83 -5.24 4.75
CA GLN A 252 -9.89 -4.93 3.78
C GLN A 252 -10.85 -6.11 3.56
N ALA A 253 -10.37 -7.36 3.70
CA ALA A 253 -11.21 -8.54 3.61
C ALA A 253 -11.96 -8.84 4.92
N ALA A 254 -11.34 -8.56 6.07
CA ALA A 254 -11.87 -8.88 7.39
C ALA A 254 -12.85 -7.83 7.93
N THR A 255 -12.73 -6.58 7.49
CA THR A 255 -13.51 -5.45 8.04
C THR A 255 -14.10 -4.58 6.93
N SER A 256 -15.27 -4.00 7.19
CA SER A 256 -15.85 -2.98 6.31
C SER A 256 -15.13 -1.64 6.48
N PRO A 257 -15.21 -0.74 5.48
CA PRO A 257 -14.84 0.65 5.64
C PRO A 257 -15.48 1.28 6.89
N LYS A 258 -14.74 2.15 7.58
CA LYS A 258 -15.15 2.73 8.86
C LYS A 258 -14.75 4.19 9.01
N ASP A 259 -15.58 4.93 9.75
CA ASP A 259 -15.37 6.31 10.17
C ASP A 259 -14.93 6.32 11.64
N VAL A 260 -13.67 6.70 11.91
CA VAL A 260 -13.06 6.57 13.23
C VAL A 260 -12.63 7.92 13.79
N VAL A 261 -13.13 8.29 14.97
CA VAL A 261 -12.61 9.44 15.73
C VAL A 261 -11.71 8.95 16.85
N ILE A 262 -10.44 9.35 16.82
CA ILE A 262 -9.45 8.98 17.83
C ILE A 262 -9.32 10.12 18.85
N LEU A 263 -9.73 9.88 20.09
CA LEU A 263 -9.60 10.80 21.21
C LEU A 263 -8.29 10.51 21.97
N VAL A 264 -7.41 11.50 22.05
CA VAL A 264 -6.10 11.39 22.73
C VAL A 264 -6.07 12.30 23.94
N ASP A 265 -5.88 11.70 25.11
CA ASP A 265 -5.70 12.44 26.36
C ASP A 265 -4.33 13.14 26.38
N VAL A 266 -4.34 14.46 26.48
CA VAL A 266 -3.13 15.29 26.64
C VAL A 266 -3.15 16.05 27.97
N SER A 267 -3.83 15.51 28.98
CA SER A 267 -3.83 16.04 30.34
C SER A 267 -2.48 15.87 31.04
N GLY A 268 -2.29 16.55 32.17
CA GLY A 268 -1.03 16.55 32.91
C GLY A 268 -0.59 15.16 33.42
N SER A 269 -1.51 14.21 33.62
CA SER A 269 -1.21 12.85 34.05
C SER A 269 -0.49 12.03 32.96
N MET A 270 -0.72 12.38 31.69
CA MET A 270 -0.09 11.74 30.53
C MET A 270 1.37 12.15 30.33
N LYS A 271 1.90 13.11 31.10
CA LYS A 271 3.26 13.64 30.90
C LYS A 271 4.34 12.55 30.98
N GLY A 272 5.27 12.58 30.03
CA GLY A 272 6.41 11.65 29.97
C GLY A 272 6.07 10.39 29.18
N LEU A 273 6.39 9.22 29.74
CA LEU A 273 6.28 7.93 29.06
C LEU A 273 4.85 7.62 28.58
N ARG A 274 3.82 7.99 29.34
CA ARG A 274 2.41 7.71 29.01
C ARG A 274 1.99 8.35 27.70
N LEU A 275 2.32 9.62 27.48
CA LEU A 275 2.04 10.32 26.23
C LEU A 275 2.86 9.73 25.06
N THR A 276 4.11 9.32 25.28
CA THR A 276 4.89 8.62 24.24
C THR A 276 4.23 7.30 23.83
N ILE A 277 3.77 6.50 24.81
CA ILE A 277 3.02 5.26 24.54
C ILE A 277 1.71 5.57 23.81
N ALA A 278 0.98 6.61 24.23
CA ALA A 278 -0.26 7.02 23.56
C ALA A 278 -0.01 7.41 22.10
N LYS A 279 1.02 8.22 21.81
CA LYS A 279 1.40 8.57 20.43
C LYS A 279 1.74 7.33 19.59
N GLN A 280 2.52 6.41 20.14
CA GLN A 280 2.85 5.16 19.45
C GLN A 280 1.62 4.29 19.21
N THR A 281 0.71 4.21 20.19
CA THR A 281 -0.55 3.46 20.09
C THR A 281 -1.42 4.04 18.98
N VAL A 282 -1.57 5.36 18.92
CA VAL A 282 -2.30 6.04 17.85
C VAL A 282 -1.65 5.78 16.49
N SER A 283 -0.32 5.85 16.39
CA SER A 283 0.39 5.53 15.14
C SER A 283 0.13 4.09 14.67
N SER A 284 0.13 3.13 15.60
CA SER A 284 -0.22 1.73 15.32
C SER A 284 -1.70 1.55 14.94
N ILE A 285 -2.61 2.32 15.51
CA ILE A 285 -4.02 2.35 15.08
C ILE A 285 -4.12 2.86 13.64
N LEU A 286 -3.40 3.92 13.27
CA LEU A 286 -3.37 4.44 11.89
C LEU A 286 -2.86 3.40 10.88
N ASP A 287 -1.94 2.51 11.28
CA ASP A 287 -1.48 1.41 10.42
C ASP A 287 -2.58 0.39 10.13
N THR A 288 -3.60 0.28 10.99
CA THR A 288 -4.76 -0.61 10.78
C THR A 288 -5.85 -0.01 9.90
N LEU A 289 -5.78 1.29 9.59
CA LEU A 289 -6.77 1.95 8.74
C LEU A 289 -6.42 1.74 7.26
N GLY A 290 -7.40 1.25 6.50
CA GLY A 290 -7.34 1.07 5.06
C GLY A 290 -7.54 2.38 4.30
N ASP A 291 -7.30 2.37 2.99
CA ASP A 291 -7.42 3.60 2.19
C ASP A 291 -8.90 4.03 2.02
N ASP A 292 -9.87 3.13 2.27
CA ASP A 292 -11.31 3.41 2.23
C ASP A 292 -11.88 3.90 3.58
N ASP A 293 -11.04 3.96 4.62
CA ASP A 293 -11.44 4.42 5.96
C ASP A 293 -11.30 5.93 6.10
N PHE A 294 -12.13 6.53 6.94
CA PHE A 294 -12.06 7.95 7.30
C PHE A 294 -11.69 8.10 8.77
N PHE A 295 -10.87 9.09 9.09
CA PHE A 295 -10.46 9.34 10.46
C PHE A 295 -10.23 10.81 10.76
N ASN A 296 -10.28 11.13 12.05
CA ASN A 296 -9.72 12.36 12.59
C ASN A 296 -9.21 12.10 14.01
N ILE A 297 -8.27 12.92 14.47
CA ILE A 297 -7.65 12.79 15.78
C ILE A 297 -7.88 14.06 16.57
N ILE A 298 -8.47 13.90 17.75
CA ILE A 298 -8.82 14.98 18.65
C ILE A 298 -8.03 14.81 19.94
N ALA A 299 -7.14 15.75 20.22
CA ALA A 299 -6.46 15.85 21.50
C ALA A 299 -7.32 16.63 22.49
N TYR A 300 -7.45 16.15 23.73
CA TYR A 300 -8.25 16.83 24.74
C TYR A 300 -7.51 17.00 26.07
N ASN A 301 -7.76 18.14 26.70
CA ASN A 301 -7.42 18.43 28.08
C ASN A 301 -8.58 19.23 28.70
N THR A 302 -8.34 20.47 29.15
CA THR A 302 -9.41 21.39 29.57
C THR A 302 -10.20 21.90 28.37
N GLU A 303 -9.63 21.84 27.17
CA GLU A 303 -10.24 22.22 25.90
C GLU A 303 -10.00 21.10 24.88
N ILE A 304 -10.71 21.19 23.76
CA ILE A 304 -10.56 20.29 22.62
C ILE A 304 -9.66 20.93 21.58
N GLN A 305 -8.72 20.14 21.05
CA GLN A 305 -7.82 20.55 19.98
C GLN A 305 -7.76 19.44 18.93
N TYR A 306 -8.20 19.75 17.72
CA TYR A 306 -7.93 18.89 16.57
C TYR A 306 -6.42 18.86 16.31
N VAL A 307 -5.87 17.67 16.07
CA VAL A 307 -4.44 17.50 15.81
C VAL A 307 -4.02 18.23 14.54
N GLU A 308 -4.90 18.27 13.54
CA GLU A 308 -4.76 19.10 12.35
C GLU A 308 -5.81 20.22 12.34
N PRO A 309 -5.42 21.48 12.61
CA PRO A 309 -6.35 22.62 12.69
C PRO A 309 -7.12 22.92 11.40
N CYS A 310 -6.57 22.54 10.23
CA CYS A 310 -7.27 22.72 8.96
C CYS A 310 -8.42 21.74 8.75
N LEU A 311 -8.51 20.69 9.57
CA LEU A 311 -9.49 19.60 9.46
C LEU A 311 -10.49 19.61 10.62
N ASN A 312 -10.82 20.79 11.13
CA ASN A 312 -11.83 20.95 12.18
C ASN A 312 -13.22 20.63 11.64
N GLY A 313 -13.98 19.79 12.35
CA GLY A 313 -15.37 19.50 12.01
C GLY A 313 -15.56 18.57 10.79
N THR A 314 -14.52 17.86 10.34
CA THR A 314 -14.65 16.85 9.29
C THR A 314 -13.72 15.65 9.53
N LEU A 315 -13.92 14.56 8.79
CA LEU A 315 -12.98 13.42 8.75
C LEU A 315 -12.21 13.43 7.43
N VAL A 316 -11.03 12.82 7.44
CA VAL A 316 -10.21 12.66 6.23
C VAL A 316 -9.95 11.21 5.91
N GLN A 317 -9.77 10.93 4.63
CA GLN A 317 -9.43 9.60 4.15
C GLN A 317 -8.06 9.16 4.71
N ALA A 318 -7.98 7.91 5.15
CA ALA A 318 -6.78 7.29 5.71
C ALA A 318 -5.75 6.86 4.65
N ASP A 319 -5.45 7.76 3.72
CA ASP A 319 -4.38 7.57 2.74
C ASP A 319 -3.00 7.65 3.39
N ARG A 320 -1.95 7.27 2.64
CA ARG A 320 -0.58 7.26 3.18
C ARG A 320 -0.12 8.66 3.60
N ASN A 321 -0.46 9.67 2.81
CA ASN A 321 0.04 11.03 3.00
C ASN A 321 -0.61 11.70 4.22
N ASN A 322 -1.93 11.57 4.39
CA ASN A 322 -2.65 12.06 5.55
C ASN A 322 -2.18 11.34 6.80
N LYS A 323 -2.01 10.01 6.77
CA LYS A 323 -1.48 9.28 7.94
C LYS A 323 -0.08 9.76 8.35
N GLU A 324 0.81 9.96 7.39
CA GLU A 324 2.15 10.53 7.66
C GLU A 324 2.06 11.96 8.22
N HIS A 325 1.20 12.80 7.64
CA HIS A 325 0.97 14.17 8.11
C HIS A 325 0.45 14.23 9.56
N PHE A 326 -0.51 13.37 9.91
CA PHE A 326 -1.01 13.27 11.28
C PHE A 326 0.05 12.76 12.25
N ARG A 327 0.95 11.85 11.84
CA ARG A 327 2.08 11.39 12.67
C ARG A 327 3.01 12.53 13.07
N GLU A 328 3.36 13.40 12.13
CA GLU A 328 4.21 14.56 12.41
C GLU A 328 3.55 15.54 13.42
N HIS A 329 2.22 15.65 13.40
CA HIS A 329 1.48 16.51 14.32
C HIS A 329 1.25 15.85 15.69
N LEU A 330 1.06 14.53 15.72
CA LEU A 330 1.03 13.75 16.96
C LEU A 330 2.32 13.93 17.77
N ASP A 331 3.48 13.94 17.11
CA ASP A 331 4.77 14.14 17.78
C ASP A 331 4.89 15.50 18.48
N LYS A 332 4.17 16.52 17.99
CA LYS A 332 4.17 17.88 18.58
C LYS A 332 3.24 18.03 19.79
N LEU A 333 2.39 17.04 20.08
CA LEU A 333 1.49 17.09 21.24
C LEU A 333 2.27 17.11 22.56
N TYR A 334 1.81 17.91 23.51
CA TYR A 334 2.39 18.03 24.85
C TYR A 334 1.31 17.98 25.94
N ALA A 335 1.63 17.31 27.04
CA ALA A 335 0.72 17.13 28.16
C ALA A 335 0.59 18.42 28.99
N LYS A 336 -0.64 18.90 29.18
CA LYS A 336 -0.97 20.06 30.02
C LYS A 336 -2.45 20.03 30.45
N GLY A 337 -2.73 20.52 31.66
CA GLY A 337 -4.11 20.72 32.13
C GLY A 337 -4.76 19.46 32.71
N ILE A 338 -6.09 19.46 32.78
CA ILE A 338 -6.93 18.41 33.35
C ILE A 338 -7.71 17.78 32.19
N GLY A 339 -7.85 16.45 32.13
CA GLY A 339 -8.59 15.77 31.05
C GLY A 339 -10.11 15.86 31.23
N MET A 340 -10.79 16.64 30.39
CA MET A 340 -12.25 16.75 30.34
C MET A 340 -12.84 15.89 29.22
N LEU A 341 -12.94 14.59 29.50
CA LEU A 341 -13.43 13.60 28.52
C LEU A 341 -14.89 13.83 28.11
N ASN A 342 -15.71 14.43 28.97
CA ASN A 342 -17.11 14.74 28.66
C ASN A 342 -17.27 15.65 27.43
N ILE A 343 -16.39 16.65 27.29
CA ILE A 343 -16.43 17.58 26.15
C ILE A 343 -15.96 16.83 24.90
N ALA A 344 -14.86 16.09 25.01
CA ALA A 344 -14.26 15.35 23.89
C ALA A 344 -15.20 14.29 23.31
N LEU A 345 -15.91 13.53 24.17
CA LEU A 345 -16.90 12.56 23.71
C LEU A 345 -18.07 13.24 23.01
N SER A 346 -18.58 14.35 23.55
CA SER A 346 -19.69 15.08 22.93
C SER A 346 -19.31 15.57 21.53
N GLU A 347 -18.13 16.15 21.37
CA GLU A 347 -17.59 16.59 20.08
C GLU A 347 -17.42 15.41 19.11
N ALA A 348 -16.88 14.27 19.57
CA ALA A 348 -16.71 13.10 18.71
C ALA A 348 -18.06 12.55 18.19
N PHE A 349 -19.09 12.51 19.04
CA PHE A 349 -20.43 12.11 18.63
C PHE A 349 -21.05 13.11 17.66
N ASP A 350 -20.93 14.41 17.93
CA ASP A 350 -21.44 15.46 17.05
C ASP A 350 -20.75 15.38 15.68
N LEU A 351 -19.42 15.24 15.63
CA LEU A 351 -18.61 15.09 14.42
C LEU A 351 -19.03 13.88 13.58
N LEU A 352 -19.14 12.69 14.20
CA LEU A 352 -19.57 11.47 13.51
C LEU A 352 -21.01 11.58 12.98
N SER A 353 -21.89 12.22 13.74
CA SER A 353 -23.26 12.47 13.31
C SER A 353 -23.29 13.41 12.10
N GLU A 354 -22.61 14.56 12.16
CA GLU A 354 -22.56 15.52 11.05
C GLU A 354 -21.96 14.92 9.79
N PHE A 355 -20.88 14.15 9.92
CA PHE A 355 -20.22 13.47 8.81
C PHE A 355 -21.09 12.38 8.18
N ASN A 356 -21.91 11.68 8.97
CA ASN A 356 -22.89 10.74 8.42
C ASN A 356 -23.99 11.46 7.61
N HIS A 357 -24.43 12.64 8.06
CA HIS A 357 -25.44 13.43 7.35
C HIS A 357 -24.91 14.06 6.05
N SER A 358 -23.60 14.34 5.94
CA SER A 358 -23.03 14.86 4.68
C SER A 358 -23.02 13.84 3.55
N GLY A 359 -23.05 12.53 3.89
CA GLY A 359 -22.97 11.44 2.93
C GLY A 359 -21.56 11.24 2.34
N GLU A 360 -20.55 11.93 2.88
CA GLU A 360 -19.15 11.82 2.46
C GLU A 360 -18.40 10.68 3.17
N GLY A 361 -18.99 10.10 4.22
CA GLY A 361 -18.38 9.00 4.98
C GLY A 361 -18.56 7.61 4.40
N SER A 362 -18.08 6.61 5.14
CA SER A 362 -18.12 5.21 4.72
C SER A 362 -19.52 4.59 4.76
N ILE A 363 -20.50 5.25 5.40
CA ILE A 363 -21.91 4.82 5.58
C ILE A 363 -22.05 3.47 6.33
N CYS A 364 -20.93 2.84 6.70
CA CYS A 364 -20.88 1.51 7.27
C CYS A 364 -20.75 1.59 8.80
N SER A 365 -19.51 1.53 9.30
CA SER A 365 -19.23 1.44 10.73
C SER A 365 -18.66 2.76 11.25
N GLN A 366 -19.15 3.22 12.40
CA GLN A 366 -18.62 4.39 13.09
C GLN A 366 -18.04 3.97 14.44
N ALA A 367 -16.87 4.49 14.80
CA ALA A 367 -16.21 4.14 16.07
C ALA A 367 -15.50 5.34 16.71
N ILE A 368 -15.50 5.38 18.04
CA ILE A 368 -14.73 6.35 18.82
C ILE A 368 -13.66 5.60 19.61
N MET A 369 -12.39 5.85 19.30
CA MET A 369 -11.27 5.23 20.01
C MET A 369 -10.70 6.18 21.06
N LEU A 370 -10.75 5.79 22.33
CA LEU A 370 -10.23 6.59 23.44
C LEU A 370 -8.86 6.09 23.91
N VAL A 371 -7.85 6.97 23.90
CA VAL A 371 -6.50 6.73 24.41
C VAL A 371 -6.25 7.65 25.61
N THR A 372 -6.27 7.09 26.83
CA THR A 372 -6.11 7.80 28.11
C THR A 372 -5.41 6.91 29.14
N ASP A 373 -4.88 7.49 30.23
CA ASP A 373 -4.39 6.74 31.38
C ASP A 373 -5.47 6.38 32.40
N GLY A 374 -6.69 6.90 32.25
CA GLY A 374 -7.84 6.47 33.04
C GLY A 374 -9.06 7.39 32.89
N ALA A 375 -10.25 6.82 33.04
CA ALA A 375 -11.50 7.57 33.12
C ALA A 375 -11.90 7.79 34.59
N VAL A 376 -12.31 9.01 34.93
CA VAL A 376 -12.72 9.38 36.30
C VAL A 376 -14.19 9.00 36.58
N ASP A 377 -15.01 8.84 35.54
CA ASP A 377 -16.45 8.59 35.62
C ASP A 377 -16.89 7.63 34.49
N THR A 378 -18.12 7.11 34.55
CA THR A 378 -18.70 6.19 33.55
C THR A 378 -19.32 6.91 32.35
N TYR A 379 -19.59 8.21 32.47
CA TYR A 379 -20.15 9.06 31.40
C TYR A 379 -21.47 8.54 30.80
N ASP A 380 -22.26 7.77 31.57
CA ASP A 380 -23.51 7.13 31.12
C ASP A 380 -24.50 8.12 30.48
N ASN A 381 -24.54 9.35 30.97
CA ASN A 381 -25.40 10.41 30.45
C ASN A 381 -25.10 10.77 28.98
N ILE A 382 -23.84 10.71 28.56
CA ILE A 382 -23.41 11.04 27.19
C ILE A 382 -23.83 9.89 26.26
N PHE A 383 -23.52 8.65 26.64
CA PHE A 383 -23.91 7.47 25.86
C PHE A 383 -25.43 7.33 25.76
N ALA A 384 -26.17 7.64 26.84
CA ALA A 384 -27.62 7.66 26.83
C ALA A 384 -28.20 8.74 25.90
N LYS A 385 -27.52 9.88 25.75
CA LYS A 385 -27.96 10.97 24.87
C LYS A 385 -27.66 10.69 23.39
N TYR A 386 -26.46 10.20 23.09
CA TYR A 386 -25.94 10.16 21.72
C TYR A 386 -26.02 8.78 21.06
N ASN A 387 -25.94 7.69 21.84
CA ASN A 387 -25.79 6.34 21.29
C ASN A 387 -26.92 5.39 21.71
N TRP A 388 -27.94 5.85 22.42
CA TRP A 388 -29.10 5.05 22.82
C TRP A 388 -30.33 5.37 21.96
N PRO A 389 -31.17 4.39 21.59
CA PRO A 389 -31.10 2.94 21.90
C PRO A 389 -30.30 2.11 20.89
N ASP A 390 -29.99 2.67 19.71
CA ASP A 390 -29.50 1.88 18.57
C ASP A 390 -28.05 1.39 18.72
N ARG A 391 -27.25 2.03 19.59
CA ARG A 391 -25.83 1.71 19.85
C ARG A 391 -25.01 1.53 18.57
N LYS A 392 -25.18 2.46 17.62
CA LYS A 392 -24.58 2.39 16.28
C LYS A 392 -23.09 2.73 16.27
N ILE A 393 -22.65 3.56 17.21
CA ILE A 393 -21.25 4.00 17.31
C ILE A 393 -20.56 3.12 18.36
N PHE A 394 -19.46 2.48 17.95
CA PHE A 394 -18.71 1.55 18.78
C PHE A 394 -17.63 2.22 19.64
#